data_AF-A0A3A0G5L0-F1
#
_entry.id   AF-A0A3A0G5L0-F1
#
_cell.length_a   1.000
_cell.length_b   1.000
_cell.length_c   1.000
_cell.angle_alpha   90.00
_cell.angle_beta   90.00
_cell.angle_gamma   90.00
#
_symmetry.space_group_name_H-M   'P 1'
#
loop_
_entity.id
_entity.type
_entity.pdbx_description
1 polymer ?
#
loop_
_entity_poly.entity_id
_entity_poly.type
_entity_poly.pdbx_seq_one_letter_code
_entity_poly.pdbx_strand_id
1 'polypeptide(L)'
;MNSVTGNTYLFYKVGKVVTVTYLAVIVLMVILQRQLLYFPSSLGTARPSDYGTQYEEVEIVNREGLRLNGWWISQDSDDAERPVLLYC
;
A
#
# COMPACT_ATOMS: atom_id res chain seq x y z
N MET A 1 -22.18 -14.23 -55.29
CA MET A 1 -22.51 -14.53 -53.88
C MET A 1 -21.26 -14.60 -52.97
N ASN A 2 -20.26 -13.71 -53.16
CA ASN A 2 -18.95 -13.84 -52.49
C ASN A 2 -18.59 -12.62 -51.61
N SER A 3 -19.41 -11.57 -51.63
CA SER A 3 -19.11 -10.31 -50.92
C SER A 3 -19.43 -10.38 -49.42
N VAL A 4 -20.43 -11.18 -49.01
CA VAL A 4 -20.90 -11.26 -47.61
C VAL A 4 -19.92 -12.04 -46.74
N THR A 5 -19.32 -13.11 -47.27
CA THR A 5 -18.44 -14.01 -46.52
C THR A 5 -17.14 -13.32 -46.09
N GLY A 6 -16.54 -12.51 -46.95
CA GLY A 6 -15.31 -11.76 -46.63
C GLY A 6 -15.48 -10.75 -45.49
N ASN A 7 -16.68 -10.16 -45.37
CA ASN A 7 -16.98 -9.17 -44.34
C ASN A 7 -17.13 -9.82 -42.95
N THR A 8 -17.75 -10.99 -42.85
CA THR A 8 -17.87 -11.75 -41.60
C THR A 8 -16.51 -12.17 -41.03
N TYR A 9 -15.57 -12.58 -41.89
CA TYR A 9 -14.20 -12.88 -41.46
C TYR A 9 -13.45 -11.64 -40.95
N LEU A 10 -13.74 -10.47 -41.52
CA LEU A 10 -13.13 -9.21 -41.09
C LEU A 10 -13.63 -8.81 -39.69
N PHE A 11 -14.94 -8.90 -39.43
CA PHE A 11 -15.50 -8.66 -38.11
C PHE A 11 -14.98 -9.62 -37.04
N TYR A 12 -14.85 -10.92 -37.38
CA TYR A 12 -14.30 -11.90 -36.44
C TYR A 12 -12.84 -11.63 -36.10
N LYS A 13 -12.02 -11.23 -37.10
CA LYS A 13 -10.62 -10.83 -36.87
C LYS A 13 -10.54 -9.60 -35.97
N VAL A 14 -11.34 -8.57 -36.24
CA VAL A 14 -11.35 -7.34 -35.44
C VAL A 14 -11.81 -7.64 -34.01
N GLY A 15 -12.88 -8.40 -33.84
CA GLY A 15 -13.36 -8.82 -32.52
C GLY A 15 -12.29 -9.56 -31.73
N LYS A 16 -11.60 -10.53 -32.37
CA LYS A 16 -10.51 -11.27 -31.74
C LYS A 16 -9.35 -10.36 -31.32
N VAL A 17 -8.95 -9.42 -32.17
CA VAL A 17 -7.88 -8.46 -31.84
C VAL A 17 -8.27 -7.61 -30.63
N VAL A 18 -9.49 -7.08 -30.61
CA VAL A 18 -9.98 -6.28 -29.47
C VAL A 18 -9.97 -7.09 -28.17
N THR A 19 -10.48 -8.33 -28.21
CA THR A 19 -10.50 -9.20 -27.02
C THR A 19 -9.09 -9.52 -26.52
N VAL A 20 -8.16 -9.84 -27.43
CA VAL A 20 -6.77 -10.16 -27.05
C VAL A 20 -6.07 -8.95 -26.46
N THR A 21 -6.22 -7.77 -27.07
CA THR A 21 -5.63 -6.53 -26.54
C THR A 21 -6.19 -6.20 -25.17
N TYR A 22 -7.50 -6.34 -24.96
CA TYR A 22 -8.14 -6.08 -23.67
C TYR A 22 -7.63 -7.03 -22.58
N LEU A 23 -7.55 -8.32 -22.87
CA LEU A 23 -7.00 -9.31 -21.94
C LEU A 23 -5.53 -9.04 -21.62
N ALA A 24 -4.73 -8.63 -22.62
CA ALA A 24 -3.33 -8.27 -22.40
C ALA A 24 -3.17 -7.09 -21.43
N VAL A 25 -4.03 -6.07 -21.53
CA VAL A 25 -4.04 -4.93 -20.59
C VAL A 25 -4.43 -5.38 -19.18
N ILE A 26 -5.42 -6.26 -19.04
CA ILE A 26 -5.80 -6.81 -17.72
C ILE A 26 -4.64 -7.59 -17.10
N VAL A 27 -4.02 -8.48 -17.86
CA VAL A 27 -2.87 -9.28 -17.39
C VAL A 27 -1.73 -8.36 -16.95
N LEU A 28 -1.42 -7.34 -17.74
CA LEU A 28 -0.41 -6.34 -17.40
C LEU A 28 -0.76 -5.58 -16.11
N MET A 29 -2.02 -5.18 -15.95
CA MET A 29 -2.53 -4.54 -14.73
C MET A 29 -2.39 -5.45 -13.50
N VAL A 30 -2.77 -6.72 -13.60
CA VAL A 30 -2.66 -7.69 -12.50
C VAL A 30 -1.20 -7.90 -12.08
N ILE A 31 -0.27 -7.95 -13.03
CA ILE A 31 1.17 -8.07 -12.74
C ILE A 31 1.70 -6.80 -12.08
N LEU A 32 1.37 -5.64 -12.64
CA LEU A 32 1.84 -4.33 -12.14
C LEU A 32 1.11 -3.90 -10.85
N GLN A 33 -0.04 -4.49 -10.52
CA GLN A 33 -0.81 -4.13 -9.33
C GLN A 33 0.03 -4.19 -8.05
N ARG A 34 0.95 -5.18 -7.94
CA ARG A 34 1.87 -5.30 -6.79
C ARG A 34 2.93 -4.19 -6.73
N GLN A 35 3.27 -3.58 -7.86
CA GLN A 35 4.25 -2.47 -7.95
C GLN A 35 3.59 -1.08 -7.90
N LEU A 36 2.28 -1.01 -8.19
CA LEU A 36 1.45 0.19 -8.08
C LEU A 36 0.90 0.40 -6.66
N LEU A 37 0.83 -0.67 -5.86
CA LEU A 37 0.66 -0.53 -4.42
C LEU A 37 1.89 0.17 -3.88
N TYR A 38 1.72 1.44 -3.52
CA TYR A 38 2.68 2.23 -2.78
C TYR A 38 3.06 1.45 -1.52
N PHE A 39 4.22 0.79 -1.57
CA PHE A 39 4.93 0.49 -0.34
C PHE A 39 5.39 1.85 0.17
N PRO A 40 4.95 2.31 1.36
CA PRO A 40 5.66 3.40 1.99
C PRO A 40 7.12 2.97 1.99
N SER A 41 7.94 3.72 1.24
CA SER A 41 9.36 3.52 1.24
C SER A 41 9.78 3.37 2.70
N SER A 42 10.76 2.52 2.96
CA SER A 42 11.51 2.61 4.21
C SER A 42 12.28 3.93 4.17
N LEU A 43 11.55 5.06 4.22
CA LEU A 43 12.03 6.33 4.74
C LEU A 43 12.68 5.91 6.03
N GLY A 44 14.02 5.91 6.02
CA GLY A 44 14.85 5.38 7.10
C GLY A 44 14.20 5.82 8.39
N THR A 45 13.75 4.83 9.17
CA THR A 45 12.88 5.01 10.32
C THR A 45 13.54 6.01 11.23
N ALA A 46 13.19 7.29 11.09
CA ALA A 46 13.83 8.35 11.82
C ALA A 46 13.43 8.09 13.27
N ARG A 47 14.39 7.63 14.06
CA ARG A 47 14.14 7.32 15.46
C ARG A 47 14.07 8.64 16.21
N PRO A 48 13.28 8.75 17.29
CA PRO A 48 13.30 9.95 18.11
C PRO A 48 14.72 10.28 18.64
N SER A 49 15.59 9.27 18.77
CA SER A 49 17.02 9.45 19.07
C SER A 49 17.77 10.28 18.03
N ASP A 50 17.39 10.21 16.75
CA ASP A 50 18.03 10.96 15.67
C ASP A 50 17.78 12.47 15.83
N TYR A 51 16.77 12.84 16.62
CA TYR A 51 16.44 14.22 17.00
C TYR A 51 16.84 14.54 18.46
N GLY A 52 17.69 13.71 19.09
CA GLY A 52 18.22 13.94 20.43
C GLY A 52 17.23 13.74 21.57
N THR A 53 16.10 13.06 21.32
CA THR A 53 15.07 12.82 22.35
C THR A 53 15.22 11.41 22.92
N GLN A 54 15.22 11.30 24.24
CA GLN A 54 15.15 10.01 24.95
C GLN A 54 13.76 9.43 24.74
N TYR A 55 13.68 8.17 24.30
CA TYR A 55 12.43 7.47 24.12
C TYR A 55 12.56 6.03 24.62
N GLU A 56 11.45 5.46 25.05
CA GLU A 56 11.30 4.06 25.39
C GLU A 56 10.50 3.37 24.30
N GLU A 57 11.00 2.24 23.80
CA GLU A 57 10.28 1.44 22.82
C GLU A 57 9.24 0.61 23.55
N VAL A 58 7.97 0.86 23.25
CA VAL A 58 6.83 0.22 23.92
C VAL A 58 6.10 -0.68 22.95
N GLU A 59 5.73 -1.85 23.44
CA GLU A 59 4.93 -2.82 22.70
C GLU A 59 3.56 -2.95 23.35
N ILE A 60 2.52 -2.55 22.61
CA ILE A 60 1.14 -2.59 23.06
C ILE A 60 0.46 -3.77 22.37
N VAL A 61 0.08 -4.77 23.15
CA VAL A 61 -0.67 -5.93 22.65
C VAL A 61 -2.16 -5.64 22.76
N ASN A 62 -2.86 -5.62 21.62
CA ASN A 62 -4.31 -5.47 21.61
C ASN A 62 -5.01 -6.76 22.10
N ARG A 63 -6.31 -6.67 22.38
CA ARG A 63 -7.11 -7.82 22.84
C ARG A 63 -7.12 -9.01 21.87
N GLU A 64 -6.88 -8.76 20.59
CA GLU A 64 -6.86 -9.76 19.52
C GLU A 64 -5.44 -10.32 19.25
N GLY A 65 -4.43 -9.91 20.02
CA GLY A 65 -3.05 -10.36 19.88
C GLY A 65 -2.22 -9.61 18.83
N LEU A 66 -2.74 -8.53 18.26
CA LEU A 66 -1.98 -7.63 17.40
C LEU A 66 -0.96 -6.85 18.25
N ARG A 67 0.31 -6.92 17.86
CA ARG A 67 1.43 -6.22 18.50
C ARG A 67 1.63 -4.87 17.82
N LEU A 68 1.39 -3.78 18.54
CA LEU A 68 1.61 -2.41 18.08
C LEU A 68 2.93 -1.92 18.68
N ASN A 69 3.88 -1.55 17.83
CA ASN A 69 5.14 -0.94 18.27
C ASN A 69 4.98 0.59 18.29
N GLY A 70 5.47 1.23 19.34
CA GLY A 70 5.44 2.67 19.49
C GLY A 70 6.64 3.19 20.28
N TRP A 71 6.75 4.52 20.33
CA TRP A 71 7.75 5.21 21.13
C TRP A 71 7.06 6.01 22.23
N TRP A 72 7.49 5.79 23.46
CA TRP A 72 7.10 6.58 24.61
C TRP A 72 8.19 7.62 24.90
N ILE A 73 7.82 8.90 24.89
CA ILE A 73 8.74 10.00 25.21
C ILE A 73 8.31 10.55 26.57
N SER A 74 9.08 10.24 27.61
CA SER A 74 8.84 10.77 28.95
C SER A 74 9.40 12.19 29.06
N GLN A 75 8.71 13.06 29.79
CA GLN A 75 9.24 14.35 30.19
C GLN A 75 9.69 14.30 31.65
N ASP A 76 10.89 14.82 31.94
CA ASP A 76 11.38 15.01 33.31
C ASP A 76 10.64 16.18 33.96
N SER A 77 9.55 15.89 34.66
CA SER A 77 9.00 16.82 35.64
C SER A 77 8.25 16.05 36.73
N ASP A 78 8.04 16.70 37.87
CA ASP A 78 7.55 16.07 39.11
C ASP A 78 6.02 16.18 39.29
N ASP A 79 5.32 16.68 38.28
CA ASP A 79 3.89 16.96 38.33
C ASP A 79 3.05 15.72 37.98
N ALA A 80 2.02 15.43 38.77
CA ALA A 80 1.24 14.19 38.69
C ALA A 80 0.12 14.22 37.63
N GLU A 81 -0.30 15.40 37.15
CA GLU A 81 -1.39 15.57 36.19
C GLU A 81 -0.88 15.97 34.81
N ARG A 82 -0.23 15.03 34.09
CA ARG A 82 0.34 15.30 32.77
C ARG A 82 -0.60 14.87 31.64
N PRO A 83 -0.91 15.76 30.67
CA PRO A 83 -1.61 15.37 29.46
C PRO A 83 -0.69 14.51 28.57
N VAL A 84 -1.23 13.42 28.05
CA VAL A 84 -0.54 12.53 27.09
C VAL A 84 -1.09 12.77 25.70
N LEU A 85 -0.21 13.02 24.72
CA LEU A 85 -0.58 13.13 23.31
C LEU A 85 -0.35 11.78 22.63
N LEU A 86 -1.41 11.24 22.04
CA LEU A 86 -1.33 10.05 21.19
C LEU A 86 -1.33 10.48 19.73
N TYR A 87 -0.23 10.19 19.04
CA TYR A 87 -0.06 10.46 17.61
C TYR A 87 -0.06 9.12 16.85
N CYS A 88 -0.87 9.01 15.81
CA CYS A 88 -1.05 7.80 15.00
C CYS A 88 -0.92 8.14 13.51
#